data_AF-A0A1A8NXV1-F1
#
_entry.id   AF-A0A1A8NXV1-F1
#
_cell.length_a   1.000
_cell.length_b   1.000
_cell.length_c   1.000
_cell.angle_alpha   90.00
_cell.angle_beta   90.00
_cell.angle_gamma   90.00
#
_symmetry.space_group_name_H-M   'P 1'
#
loop_
_entity.id
_entity.type
_entity.pdbx_description
1 polymer ?
#
loop_
_entity_poly.entity_id
_entity_poly.type
_entity_poly.pdbx_seq_one_letter_code
_entity_poly.pdbx_strand_id
1 'polypeptide(L)'
;SKLQGFLRDLDDFQSWLSRTQTAVASEDIPTSLPEAESLLAQHEGIKNEIDNYKEDYEKMRAVGEEVTQGQTDAQHMFLAQRLQALDTGWHELHRMWENRHSLLAQ
;
A
#
# COMPACT_ATOMS: atom_id res chain seq x y z
N SER A 1 7.71 11.49 -21.00
CA SER A 1 8.33 10.23 -21.47
C SER A 1 7.71 9.05 -20.72
N LYS A 2 7.96 7.78 -21.12
CA LYS A 2 7.50 6.59 -20.37
C LYS A 2 7.96 6.61 -18.90
N LEU A 3 9.22 6.99 -18.66
CA LEU A 3 9.78 7.11 -17.30
C LEU A 3 9.08 8.18 -16.44
N GLN A 4 8.75 9.35 -17.02
CA GLN A 4 8.02 10.39 -16.27
C GLN A 4 6.59 9.97 -15.90
N GLY A 5 5.93 9.19 -16.76
CA GLY A 5 4.62 8.60 -16.43
C GLY A 5 4.75 7.63 -15.26
N PHE A 6 5.70 6.70 -15.36
CA PHE A 6 5.98 5.75 -14.29
C PHE A 6 6.29 6.42 -12.94
N LEU A 7 7.12 7.47 -12.92
CA LEU A 7 7.44 8.19 -11.69
C LEU A 7 6.22 8.88 -11.07
N ARG A 8 5.29 9.37 -11.89
CA ARG A 8 4.03 9.94 -11.41
C ARG A 8 3.13 8.86 -10.80
N ASP A 9 2.96 7.76 -11.52
CA ASP A 9 2.16 6.63 -11.03
C ASP A 9 2.75 6.09 -9.70
N LEU A 10 4.08 6.07 -9.59
CA LEU A 10 4.80 5.71 -8.37
C LEU A 10 4.50 6.68 -7.21
N ASP A 11 4.57 7.99 -7.45
CA ASP A 11 4.26 9.01 -6.44
C ASP A 11 2.80 8.91 -5.96
N ASP A 12 1.87 8.70 -6.90
CA ASP A 12 0.45 8.54 -6.61
C ASP A 12 0.20 7.27 -5.77
N PHE A 13 0.84 6.15 -6.13
CA PHE A 13 0.74 4.90 -5.38
C PHE A 13 1.32 5.04 -3.97
N GLN A 14 2.49 5.66 -3.81
CA GLN A 14 3.10 5.89 -2.48
C GLN A 14 2.21 6.78 -1.60
N SER A 15 1.54 7.77 -2.19
CA SER A 15 0.60 8.65 -1.49
C SER A 15 -0.67 7.93 -1.07
N TRP A 16 -1.18 7.01 -1.90
CA TRP A 16 -2.27 6.12 -1.51
C TRP A 16 -1.83 5.18 -0.38
N LEU A 17 -0.71 4.47 -0.55
CA LEU A 17 -0.20 3.49 0.41
C LEU A 17 -0.05 4.09 1.82
N SER A 18 0.56 5.28 1.93
CA SER A 18 0.73 5.97 3.21
C SER A 18 -0.59 6.34 3.89
N ARG A 19 -1.58 6.83 3.11
CA ARG A 19 -2.92 7.15 3.63
C ARG A 19 -3.64 5.90 4.12
N THR A 20 -3.57 4.81 3.35
CA THR A 20 -4.23 3.55 3.70
C THR A 20 -3.59 2.90 4.92
N GLN A 21 -2.26 2.89 5.03
CA GLN A 21 -1.56 2.44 6.23
C GLN A 21 -1.98 3.25 7.47
N THR A 22 -2.11 4.56 7.34
CA THR A 22 -2.60 5.43 8.43
C THR A 22 -4.03 5.07 8.84
N ALA A 23 -4.92 4.80 7.87
CA ALA A 23 -6.30 4.41 8.15
C ALA A 23 -6.39 3.04 8.87
N VAL A 24 -5.60 2.06 8.44
CA VAL A 24 -5.56 0.72 9.07
C VAL A 24 -4.95 0.76 10.46
N ALA A 25 -4.01 1.67 10.72
CA ALA A 25 -3.37 1.85 12.02
C ALA A 25 -4.27 2.47 13.10
N SER A 26 -5.57 2.70 12.82
CA SER A 26 -6.52 3.16 13.82
C SER A 26 -6.53 2.25 15.05
N GLU A 27 -6.38 2.87 16.22
CA GLU A 27 -6.45 2.22 17.53
C GLU A 27 -7.88 2.26 18.11
N ASP A 28 -8.90 2.61 17.31
CA ASP A 28 -10.27 2.77 17.78
C ASP A 28 -10.84 1.44 18.29
N ILE A 29 -11.42 1.44 19.49
CA ILE A 29 -12.03 0.24 20.09
C ILE A 29 -13.54 0.48 20.16
N PRO A 30 -14.37 -0.36 19.54
CA PRO A 30 -15.81 -0.16 19.59
C PRO A 30 -16.33 -0.33 21.02
N THR A 31 -17.18 0.61 21.44
CA THR A 31 -17.84 0.60 22.76
C THR A 31 -19.31 0.19 22.68
N SER A 32 -19.82 -0.01 21.48
CA SER A 32 -21.19 -0.44 21.21
C SER A 32 -21.29 -1.28 19.94
N LEU A 33 -22.36 -2.07 19.80
CA LEU A 33 -22.60 -2.88 18.61
C LEU A 33 -22.66 -2.05 17.31
N PRO A 34 -23.37 -0.91 17.23
CA PRO A 34 -23.39 -0.11 16.01
C PRO A 34 -22.01 0.45 15.62
N GLU A 35 -21.20 0.79 16.62
CA GLU A 35 -19.83 1.26 16.39
C GLU A 35 -18.93 0.12 15.86
N ALA A 36 -19.08 -1.09 16.41
CA ALA A 36 -18.36 -2.27 15.93
C ALA A 36 -18.71 -2.59 14.46
N GLU A 37 -20.00 -2.58 14.11
CA GLU A 37 -20.47 -2.79 12.74
C GLU A 37 -19.92 -1.72 11.77
N SER A 38 -19.90 -0.45 12.20
CA SER A 38 -19.34 0.65 11.41
C SER A 38 -17.84 0.50 11.18
N LEU A 39 -17.07 0.15 12.22
CA LEU A 39 -15.63 -0.07 12.10
C LEU A 39 -15.30 -1.27 11.21
N LEU A 40 -16.04 -2.37 11.33
CA LEU A 40 -15.92 -3.53 10.45
C LEU A 40 -16.22 -3.16 8.99
N ALA A 41 -17.30 -2.44 8.72
CA ALA A 41 -17.64 -2.02 7.37
C ALA A 41 -16.58 -1.12 6.73
N GLN A 42 -16.00 -0.19 7.50
CA GLN A 42 -14.88 0.64 7.05
C GLN A 42 -13.63 -0.21 6.77
N HIS A 43 -13.34 -1.18 7.63
CA HIS A 43 -12.18 -2.07 7.49
C HIS A 43 -12.28 -2.98 6.24
N GLU A 44 -13.48 -3.49 5.95
CA GLU A 44 -13.76 -4.22 4.70
C GLU A 44 -13.69 -3.30 3.46
N GLY A 45 -14.08 -2.03 3.61
CA GLY A 45 -13.88 -1.01 2.57
C GLY A 45 -12.41 -0.87 2.19
N ILE A 46 -11.52 -0.79 3.20
CA ILE A 46 -10.07 -0.74 2.98
C ILE A 46 -9.56 -2.01 2.29
N LYS A 47 -10.10 -3.19 2.62
CA LYS A 47 -9.71 -4.44 1.95
C LYS A 47 -9.97 -4.38 0.45
N ASN A 48 -11.15 -3.89 0.07
CA ASN A 48 -11.51 -3.73 -1.33
C ASN A 48 -10.58 -2.72 -2.04
N GLU A 49 -10.19 -1.63 -1.37
CA GLU A 49 -9.22 -0.70 -1.91
C GLU A 49 -7.86 -1.37 -2.14
N ILE A 50 -7.35 -2.11 -1.15
CA ILE A 50 -6.09 -2.87 -1.29
C ILE A 50 -6.16 -3.82 -2.48
N ASP A 51 -7.25 -4.58 -2.61
CA ASP A 51 -7.40 -5.53 -3.71
C ASP A 51 -7.44 -4.84 -5.09
N ASN A 52 -8.07 -3.67 -5.18
CA ASN A 52 -8.12 -2.89 -6.41
C ASN A 52 -6.74 -2.36 -6.82
N TYR A 53 -5.87 -2.03 -5.85
CA TYR A 53 -4.51 -1.54 -6.12
C TYR A 53 -3.49 -2.66 -6.38
N LYS A 54 -3.89 -3.93 -6.24
CA LYS A 54 -2.97 -5.07 -6.42
C LYS A 54 -2.38 -5.13 -7.82
N GLU A 55 -3.19 -4.92 -8.86
CA GLU A 55 -2.70 -4.95 -10.25
C GLU A 55 -1.71 -3.80 -10.52
N ASP A 56 -2.02 -2.59 -10.03
CA ASP A 56 -1.14 -1.43 -10.16
C ASP A 56 0.19 -1.65 -9.44
N TYR A 57 0.16 -2.27 -8.26
CA TYR A 57 1.35 -2.67 -7.53
C TYR A 57 2.23 -3.66 -8.30
N GLU A 58 1.63 -4.74 -8.83
CA GLU A 58 2.35 -5.76 -9.59
C GLU A 58 3.00 -5.16 -10.85
N LYS A 59 2.26 -4.30 -11.55
CA LYS A 59 2.76 -3.54 -12.71
C LYS A 59 3.90 -2.60 -12.32
N MET A 60 3.77 -1.86 -11.21
CA MET A 60 4.80 -0.95 -10.72
C MET A 60 6.10 -1.69 -10.43
N ARG A 61 5.99 -2.85 -9.77
CA ARG A 61 7.13 -3.71 -9.44
C ARG A 61 7.82 -4.22 -10.72
N ALA A 62 7.05 -4.75 -11.67
CA ALA A 62 7.59 -5.28 -12.93
C ALA A 62 8.30 -4.21 -13.76
N VAL A 63 7.67 -3.05 -13.96
CA VAL A 63 8.30 -1.93 -14.70
C VAL A 63 9.52 -1.41 -13.93
N GLY A 64 9.41 -1.31 -12.61
CA GLY A 64 10.49 -0.88 -11.73
C GLY A 64 11.73 -1.75 -11.81
N GLU A 65 11.55 -3.08 -11.85
CA GLU A 65 12.63 -4.04 -12.05
C GLU A 65 13.26 -3.85 -13.43
N GLU A 66 12.47 -3.76 -14.50
CA GLU A 66 12.96 -3.56 -15.87
C GLU A 66 13.83 -2.30 -16.00
N VAL A 67 13.40 -1.17 -15.42
CA VAL A 67 14.12 0.10 -15.54
C VAL A 67 15.34 0.22 -14.62
N THR A 68 15.40 -0.55 -13.52
CA THR A 68 16.53 -0.48 -12.57
C THR A 68 17.55 -1.61 -12.75
N GLN A 69 17.19 -2.68 -13.46
CA GLN A 69 18.05 -3.83 -13.68
C GLN A 69 19.36 -3.45 -14.39
N GLY A 70 20.49 -3.80 -13.76
CA GLY A 70 21.83 -3.57 -14.31
C GLY A 70 22.27 -2.10 -14.38
N GLN A 71 21.46 -1.17 -13.87
CA GLN A 71 21.81 0.25 -13.82
C GLN A 71 22.66 0.55 -12.58
N THR A 72 23.68 1.40 -12.75
CA THR A 72 24.63 1.76 -11.69
C THR A 72 24.72 3.26 -11.44
N ASP A 73 24.02 4.08 -12.22
CA ASP A 73 23.97 5.51 -11.96
C ASP A 73 23.06 5.83 -10.77
N ALA A 74 23.34 6.95 -10.13
CA ALA A 74 22.68 7.35 -8.89
C ALA A 74 21.16 7.50 -9.02
N GLN A 75 20.66 7.89 -10.20
CA GLN A 75 19.23 8.10 -10.41
C GLN A 75 18.47 6.77 -10.39
N HIS A 76 18.97 5.75 -11.09
CA HIS A 76 18.35 4.42 -11.07
C HIS A 76 18.55 3.69 -9.75
N MET A 77 19.69 3.87 -9.08
CA MET A 77 19.88 3.33 -7.72
C MET A 77 18.88 3.91 -6.72
N PHE A 78 18.63 5.22 -6.78
CA PHE A 78 17.62 5.87 -5.94
C PHE A 78 16.21 5.33 -6.24
N LEU A 79 15.90 5.14 -7.52
CA LEU A 79 14.63 4.53 -7.92
C LEU A 79 14.47 3.10 -7.38
N ALA A 80 15.52 2.28 -7.45
CA ALA A 80 15.50 0.93 -6.90
C ALA A 80 15.23 0.92 -5.38
N GLN A 81 15.84 1.83 -4.63
CA GLN A 81 15.57 1.99 -3.19
C GLN A 81 14.11 2.40 -2.92
N ARG A 82 13.57 3.32 -3.73
CA ARG A 82 12.15 3.71 -3.62
C ARG A 82 11.21 2.54 -3.87
N LEU A 83 11.51 1.71 -4.86
CA LEU A 83 10.71 0.51 -5.18
C LEU A 83 10.79 -0.54 -4.08
N GLN A 84 11.96 -0.72 -3.45
CA GLN A 84 12.10 -1.60 -2.29
C GLN A 84 11.30 -1.10 -1.08
N ALA A 85 11.28 0.21 -0.83
CA ALA A 85 10.47 0.80 0.23
C ALA A 85 8.98 0.61 -0.04
N LEU A 86 8.54 0.80 -1.29
CA LEU A 86 7.16 0.53 -1.72
C LEU A 86 6.79 -0.93 -1.52
N ASP A 87 7.68 -1.87 -1.88
CA ASP A 87 7.48 -3.30 -1.69
C ASP A 87 7.31 -3.65 -0.20
N THR A 88 8.17 -3.10 0.64
CA THR A 88 8.09 -3.30 2.10
C THR A 88 6.76 -2.76 2.65
N GLY A 89 6.39 -1.52 2.27
CA GLY A 89 5.16 -0.89 2.75
C GLY A 89 3.89 -1.62 2.29
N TRP A 90 3.88 -2.17 1.07
CA TRP A 90 2.77 -2.98 0.58
C TRP A 90 2.54 -4.24 1.44
N HIS A 91 3.60 -5.01 1.69
CA HIS A 91 3.49 -6.20 2.53
C HIS A 91 3.14 -5.86 3.98
N GLU A 92 3.65 -4.74 4.49
CA GLU A 92 3.30 -4.23 5.81
C GLU A 92 1.82 -3.84 5.91
N LEU A 93 1.27 -3.16 4.90
CA LEU A 93 -0.15 -2.81 4.85
C LEU A 93 -1.04 -4.06 4.97
N HIS A 94 -0.73 -5.12 4.22
CA HIS A 94 -1.46 -6.39 4.34
C HIS A 94 -1.40 -6.97 5.76
N ARG A 95 -0.22 -6.98 6.39
CA ARG A 95 -0.06 -7.46 7.77
C ARG A 95 -0.83 -6.62 8.77
N MET A 96 -0.78 -5.30 8.63
CA MET A 96 -1.54 -4.37 9.48
C MET A 96 -3.03 -4.63 9.35
N TRP A 97 -3.52 -4.83 8.11
CA TRP A 97 -4.94 -5.08 7.85
C TRP A 97 -5.41 -6.40 8.49
N GLU A 98 -4.64 -7.48 8.33
CA GLU A 98 -4.95 -8.78 8.94
C GLU A 98 -4.97 -8.71 10.47
N ASN A 99 -3.97 -8.03 11.07
CA ASN A 99 -3.91 -7.84 12.52
C ASN A 99 -5.14 -7.07 13.03
N ARG A 100 -5.53 -6.01 12.33
CA ARG A 100 -6.69 -5.20 12.71
C ARG A 100 -8.01 -5.94 12.51
N HIS A 101 -8.14 -6.72 11.43
CA HIS A 101 -9.30 -7.56 11.19
C HIS A 101 -9.49 -8.57 12.32
N SER A 102 -8.41 -9.24 12.74
CA SER A 102 -8.43 -10.17 13.87
C SER A 102 -8.88 -9.52 15.18
N LEU A 103 -8.55 -8.24 15.43
CA LEU A 103 -9.00 -7.51 16.61
C LEU A 103 -10.48 -7.11 16.54
N LEU A 104 -10.99 -6.76 15.36
CA LEU A 104 -12.38 -6.34 15.18
C LEU A 104 -13.37 -7.52 15.08
N ALA A 105 -12.89 -8.70 14.70
CA ALA A 105 -13.70 -9.91 14.56
C ALA A 105 -13.81 -10.77 15.84
N GLN A 106 -13.17 -10.35 16.94
CA GLN A 106 -13.24 -10.96 18.27
C GLN A 106 -14.43 -10.45 19.07
#